data_AF-A0A921HB17-F1
#
_entry.id   AF-A0A921HB17-F1
#
_cell.length_a   1.000
_cell.length_b   1.000
_cell.length_c   1.000
_cell.angle_alpha   90.00
_cell.angle_beta   90.00
_cell.angle_gamma   90.00
#
_symmetry.space_group_name_H-M   'P 1'
#
loop_
_entity.id
_entity.type
_entity.pdbx_description
1 polymer ?
#
loop_
_entity_poly.entity_id
_entity_poly.type
_entity_poly.pdbx_seq_one_letter_code
_entity_poly.pdbx_strand_id
1 'polypeptide(L)'
;MNIDRHIKDLIFQLGLSVVYCEDMDSNGHYIELIDVIAIKSGLNELDEQLTLLHEIGHACKHKGQTELYNLAFSLHSKLENEAEMFMIEKLIPFYLDQVDKELVNWLHFMETYKINMKYEYVVRSLLSYYADSPQFRSFIN
;
A
#
# COMPACT_ATOMS: atom_id res chain seq x y z
N MET A 1 -9.76 8.88 7.41
CA MET A 1 -8.31 8.99 7.06
C MET A 1 -8.16 9.37 5.59
N ASN A 2 -7.17 10.19 5.23
CA ASN A 2 -6.93 10.59 3.83
C ASN A 2 -5.66 9.87 3.29
N ILE A 3 -5.83 9.08 2.24
CA ILE A 3 -4.77 8.24 1.66
C ILE A 3 -3.63 9.06 1.05
N ASP A 4 -3.93 10.16 0.36
CA ASP A 4 -2.91 11.03 -0.23
C ASP A 4 -1.99 11.63 0.83
N ARG A 5 -2.55 12.04 1.96
CA ARG A 5 -1.75 12.55 3.08
C ARG A 5 -0.80 11.47 3.59
N HIS A 6 -1.29 10.24 3.77
CA HIS A 6 -0.47 9.13 4.23
C HIS A 6 0.65 8.79 3.25
N ILE A 7 0.36 8.77 1.95
CA ILE A 7 1.38 8.55 0.91
C ILE A 7 2.44 9.65 0.96
N LYS A 8 2.04 10.92 1.09
CA LYS A 8 2.98 12.05 1.23
C LYS A 8 3.85 11.95 2.47
N ASP A 9 3.28 11.52 3.59
CA ASP A 9 4.03 11.31 4.83
C ASP A 9 5.07 10.20 4.67
N LEU A 10 4.72 9.08 4.00
CA LEU A 10 5.66 7.99 3.70
C LEU A 10 6.79 8.46 2.78
N ILE A 11 6.47 9.19 1.70
CA ILE A 11 7.45 9.78 0.78
C ILE A 11 8.43 10.66 1.55
N PHE A 12 7.92 11.52 2.42
CA PHE A 12 8.74 12.42 3.23
C PHE A 12 9.63 11.65 4.22
N GLN A 13 9.07 10.69 4.97
CA GLN A 13 9.80 9.88 5.95
C GLN A 13 10.92 9.05 5.31
N LEU A 14 10.70 8.56 4.09
CA LEU A 14 11.66 7.76 3.35
C LEU A 14 12.64 8.62 2.53
N GLY A 15 12.45 9.94 2.48
CA GLY A 15 13.29 10.84 1.68
C GLY A 15 13.20 10.56 0.17
N LEU A 16 12.01 10.20 -0.31
CA LEU A 16 11.77 9.88 -1.72
C LEU A 16 11.38 11.13 -2.51
N SER A 17 11.69 11.13 -3.79
CA SER A 17 11.17 12.11 -4.75
C SER A 17 10.24 11.43 -5.75
N VAL A 18 9.16 12.09 -6.16
CA VAL A 18 8.23 11.58 -7.19
C VAL A 18 8.36 12.43 -8.45
N VAL A 19 8.50 11.77 -9.59
CA VAL A 19 8.52 12.40 -10.92
C VAL A 19 7.47 11.76 -11.81
N TYR A 20 6.88 12.56 -12.71
CA TYR A 20 5.88 12.08 -13.66
C TYR A 20 6.47 12.05 -15.07
N CYS A 21 6.29 10.92 -15.76
CA CYS A 21 6.83 10.67 -17.09
C CYS A 21 5.71 10.25 -18.05
N GLU A 22 5.72 10.69 -19.30
CA GLU A 22 4.68 10.33 -20.28
C GLU A 22 4.92 8.94 -20.89
N ASP A 23 6.16 8.64 -21.27
CA ASP A 23 6.55 7.41 -21.96
C ASP A 23 7.08 6.36 -20.99
N MET A 24 6.15 5.64 -20.34
CA MET A 24 6.47 4.50 -19.47
C MET A 24 5.71 3.23 -19.89
N ASP A 25 6.42 2.11 -19.91
CA ASP A 25 5.87 0.77 -20.16
C ASP A 25 5.06 0.23 -18.97
N SER A 26 5.38 0.69 -17.75
CA SER A 26 4.66 0.40 -16.51
C SER A 26 3.98 1.66 -15.95
N ASN A 27 3.09 1.48 -14.97
CA ASN A 27 2.45 2.59 -14.27
C ASN A 27 3.42 3.33 -13.33
N GLY A 28 4.44 2.64 -12.82
CA GLY A 28 5.46 3.21 -11.95
C GLY A 28 6.74 2.39 -11.93
N HIS A 29 7.79 3.00 -11.40
CA HIS A 29 9.07 2.34 -11.13
C HIS A 29 9.86 3.09 -10.06
N TYR A 30 10.28 2.38 -9.01
CA TYR A 30 11.23 2.87 -8.03
C TYR A 30 12.68 2.71 -8.50
N ILE A 31 13.41 3.82 -8.52
CA ILE A 31 14.81 3.90 -8.95
C ILE A 31 15.71 4.00 -7.70
N GLU A 32 16.17 2.84 -7.22
CA GLU A 32 16.95 2.67 -5.99
C GLU A 32 18.19 3.58 -5.91
N LEU A 33 18.88 3.81 -7.02
CA LEU A 33 20.14 4.56 -7.05
C LEU A 33 19.98 6.03 -6.63
N ILE A 34 18.79 6.60 -6.81
CA ILE A 34 18.53 8.03 -6.62
C ILE A 34 17.31 8.32 -5.75
N ASP A 35 16.71 7.29 -5.14
CA ASP A 35 15.52 7.41 -4.29
C ASP A 35 14.34 8.11 -4.97
N VAL A 36 14.15 7.84 -6.27
CA VAL A 36 13.07 8.43 -7.08
C VAL A 36 12.02 7.38 -7.42
N ILE A 37 10.75 7.72 -7.25
CA ILE A 37 9.62 7.00 -7.85
C ILE A 37 9.22 7.73 -9.13
N ALA A 38 9.38 7.07 -10.27
CA ALA A 38 8.81 7.52 -11.53
C ALA A 38 7.37 6.99 -11.64
N ILE A 39 6.42 7.86 -11.99
CA ILE A 39 5.01 7.53 -12.19
C ILE A 39 4.59 7.91 -13.61
N LYS A 40 3.78 7.06 -14.24
CA LYS A 40 3.21 7.33 -15.55
C LYS A 40 2.21 8.48 -15.46
N SER A 41 2.34 9.46 -16.34
CA SER A 41 1.44 10.61 -16.41
C SER A 41 0.06 10.18 -16.91
N GLY A 42 -0.99 10.80 -16.36
CA GLY A 42 -2.37 10.59 -16.80
C GLY A 42 -3.06 9.36 -16.20
N LEU A 43 -2.49 8.73 -15.17
CA LEU A 43 -3.22 7.78 -14.34
C LEU A 43 -4.39 8.48 -13.63
N ASN A 44 -5.46 7.73 -13.37
CA ASN A 44 -6.50 8.23 -12.46
C ASN A 44 -6.00 8.17 -11.01
N GLU A 45 -6.69 8.90 -10.13
CA GLU A 45 -6.30 9.05 -8.72
C GLU A 45 -6.07 7.71 -8.01
N LEU A 46 -6.97 6.74 -8.19
CA LEU A 46 -6.84 5.42 -7.57
C LEU A 46 -5.62 4.67 -8.11
N ASP A 47 -5.43 4.61 -9.43
CA ASP A 47 -4.31 3.90 -10.03
C ASP A 47 -2.96 4.54 -9.66
N GLU A 48 -2.92 5.87 -9.52
CA GLU A 48 -1.74 6.58 -9.01
C GLU A 48 -1.46 6.22 -7.55
N GLN A 49 -2.48 6.24 -6.67
CA GLN A 49 -2.33 5.88 -5.26
C GLN A 49 -1.83 4.44 -5.08
N LEU A 50 -2.41 3.48 -5.82
CA LEU A 50 -2.00 2.09 -5.80
C LEU A 50 -0.55 1.93 -6.27
N THR A 51 -0.20 2.56 -7.39
CA THR A 51 1.17 2.52 -7.93
C THR A 51 2.16 3.11 -6.95
N LEU A 52 1.88 4.29 -6.38
CA LEU A 52 2.75 4.92 -5.39
C LEU A 52 2.97 4.03 -4.17
N LEU A 53 1.92 3.42 -3.61
CA LEU A 53 2.05 2.51 -2.47
C LEU A 53 2.89 1.27 -2.82
N HIS A 54 2.75 0.72 -4.02
CA HIS A 54 3.56 -0.40 -4.49
C HIS A 54 5.05 -0.01 -4.58
N GLU A 55 5.36 1.10 -5.24
CA GLU A 55 6.74 1.58 -5.38
C GLU A 55 7.36 2.00 -4.03
N ILE A 56 6.57 2.57 -3.13
CA ILE A 56 6.99 2.82 -1.73
C ILE A 56 7.29 1.50 -1.02
N GLY A 57 6.52 0.44 -1.27
CA GLY A 57 6.79 -0.90 -0.79
C GLY A 57 8.18 -1.42 -1.21
N HIS A 58 8.60 -1.15 -2.45
CA HIS A 58 9.97 -1.43 -2.89
C HIS A 58 11.01 -0.58 -2.15
N ALA A 59 10.75 0.72 -2.01
CA ALA A 59 11.65 1.65 -1.32
C ALA A 59 11.88 1.29 0.16
N CYS A 60 10.81 0.96 0.89
CA CYS A 60 10.88 0.51 2.28
C CYS A 60 11.80 -0.71 2.44
N LYS A 61 11.68 -1.69 1.54
CA LYS A 61 12.53 -2.89 1.58
C LYS A 61 13.97 -2.58 1.25
N HIS A 62 14.22 -1.84 0.17
CA HIS A 62 15.56 -1.43 -0.23
C HIS A 62 16.27 -0.68 0.91
N LYS A 63 15.56 0.19 1.61
CA LYS A 63 16.08 0.97 2.74
C LYS A 63 16.10 0.22 4.08
N GLY A 64 15.66 -1.04 4.11
CA GLY A 64 15.63 -1.84 5.33
C GLY A 64 14.67 -1.33 6.41
N GLN A 65 13.64 -0.57 6.03
CA GLN A 65 12.67 0.05 6.94
C GLN A 65 11.61 -0.95 7.38
N THR A 66 12.04 -2.00 8.09
CA THR A 66 11.21 -3.11 8.56
C THR A 66 10.11 -2.66 9.52
N GLU A 67 10.28 -1.55 10.24
CA GLU A 67 9.28 -0.98 11.14
C GLU A 67 8.01 -0.47 10.43
N LEU A 68 8.10 -0.18 9.13
CA LEU A 68 6.93 0.20 8.32
C LEU A 68 6.10 -1.01 7.86
N TYR A 69 6.54 -2.23 8.16
CA TYR A 69 5.85 -3.48 7.88
C TYR A 69 5.31 -4.07 9.19
N ASN A 70 4.01 -4.39 9.27
CA ASN A 70 3.49 -5.06 10.48
C ASN A 70 3.45 -6.59 10.32
N LEU A 71 2.61 -7.12 9.41
CA LEU A 71 2.19 -8.53 9.47
C LEU A 71 2.42 -9.31 8.17
N ALA A 72 2.27 -8.66 7.02
CA ALA A 72 2.27 -9.34 5.72
C ALA A 72 3.67 -9.85 5.29
N PHE A 73 4.73 -9.29 5.86
CA PHE A 73 6.12 -9.56 5.48
C PHE A 73 6.68 -10.92 5.99
N SER A 74 5.99 -11.58 6.93
CA SER A 74 6.45 -12.83 7.55
C SER A 74 6.48 -14.07 6.61
N LEU A 75 6.13 -13.91 5.33
CA LEU A 75 5.84 -15.00 4.39
C LEU A 75 6.96 -15.34 3.38
N HIS A 76 8.20 -14.84 3.53
CA HIS A 76 9.36 -15.14 2.64
C HIS A 76 9.01 -15.14 1.13
N SER A 77 8.77 -13.95 0.56
CA SER A 77 8.31 -13.83 -0.83
C SER A 77 9.29 -13.10 -1.78
N LYS A 78 8.95 -13.09 -3.08
CA LYS A 78 9.65 -12.30 -4.10
C LYS A 78 9.39 -10.80 -3.87
N LEU A 79 10.29 -9.93 -4.34
CA LEU A 79 10.21 -8.46 -4.20
C LEU A 79 8.81 -7.90 -4.57
N GLU A 80 8.29 -8.27 -5.73
CA GLU A 80 6.94 -7.84 -6.17
C GLU A 80 5.81 -8.26 -5.24
N ASN A 81 5.90 -9.47 -4.67
CA ASN A 81 4.85 -9.94 -3.76
C ASN A 81 4.84 -9.13 -2.46
N GLU A 82 6.00 -8.64 -2.01
CA GLU A 82 6.10 -7.87 -0.78
C GLU A 82 5.68 -6.41 -0.97
N ALA A 83 6.00 -5.81 -2.11
CA ALA A 83 5.49 -4.49 -2.48
C ALA A 83 3.96 -4.49 -2.55
N GLU A 84 3.37 -5.53 -3.15
CA GLU A 84 1.91 -5.65 -3.17
C GLU A 84 1.33 -5.91 -1.77
N MET A 85 1.95 -6.79 -0.98
CA MET A 85 1.52 -7.04 0.40
C MET A 85 1.58 -5.76 1.24
N PHE A 86 2.60 -4.93 1.04
CA PHE A 86 2.71 -3.61 1.68
C PHE A 86 1.55 -2.71 1.26
N MET A 87 1.28 -2.59 -0.06
CA MET A 87 0.15 -1.82 -0.57
C MET A 87 -1.17 -2.27 0.05
N ILE A 88 -1.46 -3.58 0.05
CA ILE A 88 -2.67 -4.16 0.66
C ILE A 88 -2.77 -3.78 2.14
N GLU A 89 -1.69 -3.94 2.90
CA GLU A 89 -1.66 -3.62 4.33
C GLU A 89 -1.96 -2.13 4.59
N LYS A 90 -1.42 -1.23 3.77
CA LYS A 90 -1.68 0.22 3.90
C LYS A 90 -3.09 0.61 3.49
N LEU A 91 -3.72 -0.09 2.55
CA LEU A 91 -5.08 0.22 2.09
C LEU A 91 -6.17 -0.16 3.10
N ILE A 92 -5.96 -1.22 3.89
CA ILE A 92 -7.00 -1.76 4.80
C ILE A 92 -7.56 -0.72 5.78
N PRO A 93 -6.74 0.08 6.50
CA PRO A 93 -7.27 1.11 7.39
C PRO A 93 -8.17 2.14 6.69
N PHE A 94 -7.86 2.51 5.45
CA PHE A 94 -8.69 3.45 4.67
C PHE A 94 -10.01 2.83 4.25
N TYR A 95 -9.98 1.56 3.83
CA TYR A 95 -11.21 0.83 3.51
C TYR A 95 -12.12 0.72 4.74
N LEU A 96 -11.58 0.32 5.88
CA LEU A 96 -12.35 0.15 7.12
C LEU A 96 -12.92 1.47 7.67
N ASP A 97 -12.33 2.62 7.32
CA ASP A 97 -12.86 3.96 7.66
C ASP A 97 -14.03 4.37 6.75
N GLN A 98 -14.15 3.76 5.57
CA GLN A 98 -15.17 4.09 4.57
C GLN A 98 -16.39 3.16 4.61
N VAL A 99 -16.29 2.00 5.27
CA VAL A 99 -17.36 1.00 5.33
C VAL A 99 -17.84 0.77 6.75
N ASP A 100 -19.15 0.55 6.92
CA ASP A 100 -19.69 0.09 8.18
C ASP A 100 -19.11 -1.29 8.52
N LYS A 101 -18.82 -1.53 9.81
CA LYS A 101 -18.17 -2.76 10.28
C LYS A 101 -18.90 -4.04 9.88
N GLU A 102 -20.23 -4.00 9.88
CA GLU A 102 -21.09 -5.14 9.51
C GLU A 102 -21.07 -5.42 8.00
N LEU A 103 -20.59 -4.46 7.20
CA LEU A 103 -20.51 -4.52 5.74
C LEU A 103 -19.09 -4.78 5.23
N VAL A 104 -18.10 -4.94 6.13
CA VAL A 104 -16.72 -5.26 5.77
C VAL A 104 -16.69 -6.57 4.97
N ASN A 105 -16.22 -6.49 3.73
CA ASN A 105 -16.23 -7.61 2.81
C ASN A 105 -14.90 -7.67 2.03
N TRP A 106 -14.18 -8.78 2.20
CA TRP A 106 -12.87 -8.96 1.56
C TRP A 106 -12.95 -8.92 0.03
N LEU A 107 -14.03 -9.43 -0.57
CA LEU A 107 -14.21 -9.42 -2.02
C LEU A 107 -14.44 -8.00 -2.51
N HIS A 108 -15.27 -7.22 -1.80
CA HIS A 108 -15.49 -5.82 -2.12
C HIS A 108 -14.20 -5.00 -2.02
N PHE A 109 -13.36 -5.25 -1.00
CA PHE A 109 -12.03 -4.65 -0.90
C PHE A 109 -11.16 -4.98 -2.13
N MET A 110 -11.07 -6.26 -2.49
CA MET A 110 -10.24 -6.70 -3.61
C MET A 110 -10.71 -6.13 -4.95
N GLU A 111 -12.02 -6.07 -5.18
CA GLU A 111 -12.60 -5.45 -6.37
C GLU A 111 -12.34 -3.94 -6.43
N THR A 112 -12.53 -3.25 -5.30
CA THR A 112 -12.34 -1.78 -5.21
C THR A 112 -10.90 -1.38 -5.53
N TYR A 113 -9.92 -2.10 -4.97
CA TYR A 113 -8.51 -1.79 -5.14
C TYR A 113 -7.82 -2.64 -6.22
N LYS A 114 -8.59 -3.35 -7.05
CA LYS A 114 -8.10 -4.17 -8.18
C LYS A 114 -7.02 -5.20 -7.77
N ILE A 115 -7.12 -5.75 -6.56
CA ILE A 115 -6.16 -6.69 -5.99
C ILE A 115 -6.33 -8.07 -6.62
N ASN A 116 -5.22 -8.70 -7.02
CA ASN A 116 -5.25 -10.03 -7.61
C ASN A 116 -5.73 -11.10 -6.61
N MET A 117 -6.60 -12.02 -7.06
CA MET A 117 -7.15 -13.13 -6.24
C MET A 117 -6.10 -14.01 -5.55
N LYS A 118 -4.85 -14.05 -6.05
CA LYS A 118 -3.76 -14.78 -5.37
C LYS A 118 -3.48 -14.24 -3.95
N TYR A 119 -3.89 -13.02 -3.64
CA TYR A 119 -3.75 -12.40 -2.31
C TYR A 119 -4.99 -12.55 -1.41
N GLU A 120 -6.01 -13.33 -1.80
CA GLU A 120 -7.24 -13.51 -1.01
C GLU A 120 -6.93 -13.84 0.45
N TYR A 121 -6.05 -14.83 0.68
CA TYR A 121 -5.67 -15.25 2.02
C TYR A 121 -5.06 -14.11 2.86
N VAL A 122 -4.21 -13.28 2.24
CA VAL A 122 -3.56 -12.13 2.89
C VAL A 122 -4.60 -11.09 3.27
N VAL A 123 -5.47 -10.71 2.33
CA VAL A 123 -6.55 -9.74 2.56
C VAL A 123 -7.46 -10.19 3.68
N ARG A 124 -7.93 -11.45 3.65
CA ARG A 124 -8.82 -12.00 4.69
C ARG A 124 -8.16 -12.01 6.07
N SER A 125 -6.89 -12.41 6.13
CA SER A 125 -6.14 -12.47 7.38
C SER A 125 -5.95 -11.07 7.98
N LEU A 126 -5.56 -10.10 7.15
CA LEU A 126 -5.38 -8.72 7.60
C LEU A 126 -6.72 -8.08 7.99
N LEU A 127 -7.78 -8.22 7.19
CA LEU A 127 -9.09 -7.66 7.55
C LEU A 127 -9.60 -8.20 8.88
N SER A 128 -9.47 -9.50 9.14
CA SER A 128 -9.82 -10.07 10.45
C SER A 128 -8.96 -9.48 11.56
N TYR A 129 -7.63 -9.44 11.38
CA TYR A 129 -6.72 -8.85 12.35
C TYR A 129 -7.09 -7.40 12.70
N TYR A 130 -7.33 -6.57 11.68
CA TYR A 130 -7.68 -5.16 11.86
C TYR A 130 -9.10 -4.96 12.43
N ALA A 131 -10.07 -5.81 12.08
CA ALA A 131 -11.42 -5.76 12.63
C ALA A 131 -11.48 -6.14 14.12
N ASP A 132 -10.60 -7.06 14.55
CA ASP A 132 -10.58 -7.62 15.90
C ASP A 132 -9.61 -6.91 16.86
N SER A 133 -8.69 -6.06 16.39
CA SER A 133 -7.66 -5.45 17.25
C SER A 133 -8.18 -4.29 18.13
N PRO A 134 -7.97 -4.32 19.46
CA PRO A 134 -8.22 -3.18 20.35
C PRO A 134 -7.20 -2.04 20.21
N GLN A 135 -6.00 -2.34 19.66
CA GLN A 135 -4.86 -1.42 19.60
C GLN A 135 -5.10 -0.19 18.72
N PHE A 136 -6.15 -0.16 17.90
CA PHE A 136 -6.39 0.98 17.02
C PHE A 136 -7.11 2.16 17.70
N ARG A 137 -7.65 2.02 18.93
CA ARG A 137 -8.19 3.19 19.67
C ARG A 137 -7.10 4.18 20.11
N SER A 138 -5.82 3.79 20.11
CA SER A 138 -4.70 4.65 20.54
C SER A 138 -3.89 5.27 19.39
N PHE A 139 -4.10 4.87 18.14
CA PHE A 139 -3.55 5.58 16.96
C PHE A 139 -4.48 6.72 16.49
N ILE A 140 -5.61 6.92 17.19
CA ILE A 140 -6.66 7.91 16.89
C ILE A 140 -6.58 9.16 17.81
N ASN A 141 -5.57 9.25 18.69
CA ASN A 141 -5.29 10.48 19.47
C ASN A 141 -3.92 11.05 19.12
#